data_AF-A0A1W5D4A3-F1
#
_entry.id   AF-A0A1W5D4A3-F1
#
_cell.length_a   1.000
_cell.length_b   1.000
_cell.length_c   1.000
_cell.angle_alpha   90.00
_cell.angle_beta   90.00
_cell.angle_gamma   90.00
#
_symmetry.space_group_name_H-M   'P 1'
#
loop_
_entity.id
_entity.type
_entity.pdbx_description
1 polymer ?
#
loop_
_entity_poly.entity_id
_entity_poly.type
_entity_poly.pdbx_seq_one_letter_code
_entity_poly.pdbx_strand_id
1 'polypeptide(L)'
;MLLDKGADVNTQDGEYGNALYAWSERGDDQAVQMLLDKGADVNAQSGIYGNALYAASERGHDQVVQMLLDEGADVNAQGGKYGNALQAASELGLDKVVRMLLDKEVMIKWRRCC
;
A
#
# COMPACT_ATOMS: atom_id res chain seq x y z
N MET A 1 3.43 -10.97 19.52
CA MET A 1 3.45 -9.80 18.61
C MET A 1 4.50 -8.81 19.08
N LEU A 2 5.36 -8.32 18.18
CA LEU A 2 6.45 -7.36 18.51
C LEU A 2 5.92 -5.95 18.88
N LEU A 3 4.65 -5.66 18.57
CA LEU A 3 4.02 -4.35 18.74
C LEU A 3 3.57 -4.01 20.18
N ASP A 4 3.81 -4.90 21.17
CA ASP A 4 3.46 -4.66 22.58
C ASP A 4 4.65 -4.12 23.41
N LYS A 5 5.85 -4.00 22.82
CA LYS A 5 7.07 -3.58 23.53
C LYS A 5 7.55 -2.16 23.22
N GLY A 6 6.68 -1.30 22.69
CA GLY A 6 7.05 0.08 22.33
C GLY A 6 7.90 0.19 21.07
N ALA A 7 7.83 -0.80 20.18
CA ALA A 7 8.35 -0.68 18.82
C ALA A 7 7.51 0.35 18.06
N ASP A 8 8.17 1.35 17.49
CA ASP A 8 7.52 2.32 16.60
C ASP A 8 7.01 1.56 15.36
N VAL A 9 5.70 1.65 15.11
CA VAL A 9 5.03 0.96 14.00
C VAL A 9 5.57 1.39 12.63
N ASN A 10 6.19 2.58 12.58
CA ASN A 10 6.78 3.17 11.40
C ASN A 10 8.30 2.98 11.33
N THR A 11 8.91 2.17 12.20
CA THR A 11 10.35 1.92 12.13
C THR A 11 10.73 1.35 10.77
N GLN A 12 11.70 2.01 10.13
CA GLN A 12 12.30 1.57 8.89
C GLN A 12 13.56 0.75 9.19
N ASP A 13 13.37 -0.54 9.40
CA ASP A 13 14.39 -1.51 9.80
C ASP A 13 14.31 -2.73 8.86
N GLY A 14 15.48 -3.27 8.46
CA GLY A 14 15.58 -4.49 7.65
C GLY A 14 15.46 -4.29 6.13
N GLU A 15 15.62 -5.38 5.36
CA GLU A 15 15.61 -5.36 3.88
C GLU A 15 14.33 -4.76 3.27
N TYR A 16 13.21 -4.83 3.97
CA TYR A 16 11.90 -4.36 3.50
C TYR A 16 11.48 -2.99 4.03
N GLY A 17 12.31 -2.31 4.82
CA GLY A 17 12.20 -0.89 5.18
C GLY A 17 10.91 -0.39 5.86
N ASN A 18 9.83 -1.18 5.96
CA ASN A 18 8.57 -0.86 6.63
C ASN A 18 7.79 -2.15 6.87
N ALA A 19 7.29 -2.36 8.10
CA ALA A 19 6.44 -3.49 8.42
C ALA A 19 5.20 -3.54 7.52
N LEU A 20 4.53 -2.40 7.30
CA LEU A 20 3.33 -2.32 6.48
C LEU A 20 3.58 -2.80 5.04
N TYR A 21 4.75 -2.48 4.48
CA TYR A 21 5.17 -2.99 3.16
C TYR A 21 5.27 -4.52 3.16
N ALA A 22 6.00 -5.10 4.12
CA ALA A 22 6.25 -6.54 4.15
C ALA A 22 4.96 -7.38 4.32
N TRP A 23 4.03 -6.91 5.15
CA TRP A 23 2.73 -7.58 5.29
C TRP A 23 1.83 -7.38 4.07
N SER A 24 1.91 -6.21 3.43
CA SER A 24 1.18 -5.93 2.19
C SER A 24 1.67 -6.78 1.02
N GLU A 25 2.98 -7.01 0.91
CA GLU A 25 3.55 -7.92 -0.10
C GLU A 25 3.09 -9.37 0.11
N ARG A 26 2.92 -9.79 1.37
CA ARG A 26 2.45 -11.14 1.73
C ARG A 26 0.95 -11.32 1.56
N GLY A 27 0.18 -10.24 1.48
CA GLY A 27 -1.28 -10.29 1.41
C GLY A 27 -1.94 -10.62 2.76
N ASP A 28 -1.26 -10.37 3.87
CA ASP A 28 -1.79 -10.63 5.22
C ASP A 28 -2.68 -9.45 5.65
N ASP A 29 -3.96 -9.56 5.30
CA ASP A 29 -4.98 -8.54 5.55
C ASP A 29 -5.13 -8.22 7.04
N GLN A 30 -5.06 -9.23 7.90
CA GLN A 30 -5.16 -9.06 9.36
C GLN A 30 -3.97 -8.28 9.94
N ALA A 31 -2.75 -8.60 9.50
CA ALA A 31 -1.56 -7.89 9.94
C ALA A 31 -1.53 -6.44 9.41
N VAL A 32 -1.94 -6.23 8.16
CA VAL A 32 -2.07 -4.88 7.57
C VAL A 32 -3.06 -4.04 8.36
N GLN A 33 -4.28 -4.54 8.61
CA GLN A 33 -5.28 -3.81 9.38
C GLN A 33 -4.78 -3.46 10.78
N MET A 34 -4.15 -4.42 11.47
CA MET A 34 -3.59 -4.17 12.80
C MET A 34 -2.53 -3.07 12.82
N LEU A 35 -1.69 -2.98 11.78
CA LEU A 35 -0.67 -1.94 11.69
C LEU A 35 -1.30 -0.56 11.43
N LEU A 36 -2.30 -0.50 10.54
CA LEU A 36 -3.05 0.73 10.28
C LEU A 36 -3.78 1.21 11.55
N ASP A 37 -4.44 0.30 12.28
CA ASP A 37 -5.08 0.59 13.57
C ASP A 37 -4.10 1.12 14.63
N LYS A 38 -2.83 0.70 14.55
CA LYS A 38 -1.75 1.18 15.42
C LYS A 38 -1.08 2.47 14.92
N GLY A 39 -1.58 3.08 13.86
CA GLY A 39 -1.08 4.35 13.33
C GLY A 39 0.12 4.20 12.38
N ALA A 40 0.23 3.07 11.67
CA ALA A 40 1.16 2.95 10.57
C ALA A 40 0.87 4.02 9.51
N ASP A 41 1.91 4.70 9.05
CA ASP A 41 1.82 5.62 7.92
C ASP A 41 1.58 4.81 6.65
N VAL A 42 0.33 4.87 6.17
CA VAL A 42 -0.14 4.21 4.94
C VAL A 42 0.72 4.56 3.71
N ASN A 43 1.37 5.73 3.72
CA ASN A 43 2.17 6.25 2.62
C ASN A 43 3.68 6.11 2.82
N ALA A 44 4.11 5.46 3.91
CA ALA A 44 5.52 5.28 4.20
C ALA A 44 6.24 4.50 3.07
N GLN A 45 7.34 5.10 2.60
CA GLN A 45 8.16 4.56 1.52
C GLN A 45 9.18 3.56 2.03
N SER A 46 9.23 2.38 1.44
CA SER A 46 10.26 1.36 1.65
C SER A 46 11.44 1.56 0.69
N GLY A 47 12.04 2.74 0.72
CA GLY A 47 13.20 3.08 -0.11
C GLY A 47 12.97 2.80 -1.60
N ILE A 48 13.76 1.89 -2.18
CA ILE A 48 13.68 1.54 -3.62
C ILE A 48 12.46 0.69 -3.99
N TYR A 49 11.80 0.07 -3.01
CA TYR A 49 10.72 -0.89 -3.24
C TYR A 49 9.34 -0.24 -3.37
N GLY A 50 9.22 1.07 -3.10
CA GLY A 50 7.94 1.78 -3.12
C GLY A 50 7.19 1.69 -1.79
N ASN A 51 5.86 1.82 -1.80
CA ASN A 51 5.04 1.79 -0.59
C ASN A 51 4.21 0.49 -0.47
N ALA A 52 3.43 0.39 0.61
CA ALA A 52 2.54 -0.73 0.88
C ALA A 52 1.53 -0.97 -0.26
N LEU A 53 0.99 0.11 -0.84
CA LEU A 53 0.04 0.02 -1.95
C LEU A 53 0.69 -0.61 -3.19
N TYR A 54 1.91 -0.18 -3.54
CA TYR A 54 2.69 -0.78 -4.61
C TYR A 54 2.87 -2.29 -4.40
N ALA A 55 3.30 -2.71 -3.20
CA ALA A 55 3.56 -4.12 -2.90
C ALA A 55 2.30 -4.99 -3.06
N ALA A 56 1.17 -4.53 -2.52
CA ALA A 56 -0.10 -5.23 -2.65
C ALA A 56 -0.59 -5.27 -4.11
N SER A 57 -0.41 -4.17 -4.85
CA SER A 57 -0.80 -4.08 -6.25
C SER A 57 0.06 -4.92 -7.19
N GLU A 58 1.37 -5.02 -6.95
CA GLU A 58 2.28 -5.89 -7.71
C GLU A 58 1.91 -7.37 -7.51
N ARG A 59 1.49 -7.74 -6.29
CA ARG A 59 1.17 -9.14 -5.96
C ARG A 59 -0.29 -9.53 -6.21
N GLY A 60 -1.17 -8.58 -6.54
CA GLY A 60 -2.58 -8.84 -6.80
C GLY A 60 -3.43 -9.06 -5.54
N HIS A 61 -3.02 -8.51 -4.40
CA HIS A 61 -3.70 -8.68 -3.13
C HIS A 61 -4.88 -7.71 -2.99
N ASP A 62 -5.97 -8.00 -3.70
CA ASP A 62 -7.15 -7.12 -3.80
C ASP A 62 -7.64 -6.58 -2.45
N GLN A 63 -7.75 -7.43 -1.42
CA GLN A 63 -8.26 -7.00 -0.11
C GLN A 63 -7.32 -5.99 0.57
N VAL A 64 -6.01 -6.22 0.47
CA VAL A 64 -4.99 -5.30 1.01
C VAL A 64 -5.00 -3.99 0.24
N VAL A 65 -5.07 -4.04 -1.09
CA VAL A 65 -5.18 -2.83 -1.92
C VAL A 65 -6.41 -2.02 -1.50
N GLN A 66 -7.56 -2.66 -1.32
CA GLN A 66 -8.78 -1.97 -0.92
C GLN A 66 -8.65 -1.29 0.45
N MET A 67 -8.13 -1.99 1.46
CA MET A 67 -7.90 -1.41 2.80
C MET A 67 -6.96 -0.21 2.75
N LEU A 68 -5.83 -0.32 2.06
CA LEU A 68 -4.87 0.78 1.95
C LEU A 68 -5.50 2.01 1.26
N LEU A 69 -6.33 1.80 0.24
CA LEU A 69 -7.06 2.88 -0.43
C LEU A 69 -8.17 3.51 0.43
N ASP A 70 -8.75 2.75 1.36
CA ASP A 70 -9.74 3.26 2.30
C ASP A 70 -9.08 4.07 3.43
N GLU A 71 -7.86 3.69 3.83
CA GLU A 71 -7.01 4.45 4.76
C GLU A 71 -6.28 5.64 4.09
N GLY A 72 -6.53 5.91 2.81
CA GLY A 72 -6.02 7.10 2.12
C GLY A 72 -4.61 6.97 1.56
N ALA A 73 -4.21 5.77 1.14
CA ALA A 73 -2.99 5.56 0.36
C ALA A 73 -2.98 6.44 -0.90
N ASP A 74 -1.83 7.06 -1.18
CA ASP A 74 -1.59 7.82 -2.39
C ASP A 74 -1.39 6.87 -3.58
N VAL A 75 -2.42 6.80 -4.42
CA VAL A 75 -2.42 6.04 -5.68
C VAL A 75 -1.31 6.45 -6.65
N ASN A 76 -0.81 7.68 -6.54
CA ASN A 76 0.22 8.23 -7.42
C ASN A 76 1.63 8.14 -6.81
N ALA A 77 1.76 7.55 -5.62
CA ALA A 77 3.05 7.40 -4.99
C ALA A 77 4.02 6.65 -5.91
N GLN A 78 5.19 7.25 -6.11
CA GLN A 78 6.22 6.70 -6.97
C GLN A 78 7.12 5.75 -6.18
N GLY A 79 7.53 4.66 -6.83
CA GLY A 79 8.48 3.70 -6.28
C GLY A 79 8.32 2.31 -6.88
N GLY A 80 9.22 1.41 -6.46
CA GLY A 80 9.27 0.05 -6.95
C GLY A 80 9.76 -0.06 -8.40
N LYS A 81 9.73 -1.28 -8.92
CA LYS A 81 10.30 -1.62 -10.23
C LYS A 81 9.55 -0.98 -11.40
N TYR A 82 8.24 -0.86 -11.28
CA TYR A 82 7.35 -0.42 -12.37
C TYR A 82 6.99 1.08 -12.31
N GLY A 83 7.44 1.80 -11.29
CA GLY A 83 7.23 3.24 -11.15
C GLY A 83 6.11 3.62 -10.19
N ASN A 84 4.94 2.97 -10.26
CA ASN A 84 3.86 3.12 -9.28
C ASN A 84 2.95 1.87 -9.23
N ALA A 85 2.00 1.85 -8.30
CA ALA A 85 1.07 0.75 -8.08
C ALA A 85 0.21 0.42 -9.32
N LEU A 86 -0.28 1.44 -10.04
CA LEU A 86 -1.11 1.28 -11.23
C LEU A 86 -0.32 0.70 -12.41
N GLN A 87 0.91 1.16 -12.60
CA GLN A 87 1.84 0.64 -13.62
C GLN A 87 2.18 -0.82 -13.32
N ALA A 88 2.50 -1.16 -12.07
CA ALA A 88 2.77 -2.55 -11.68
C ALA A 88 1.58 -3.47 -11.96
N ALA A 89 0.38 -3.09 -11.53
CA ALA A 89 -0.83 -3.87 -11.75
C ALA A 89 -1.17 -4.04 -13.25
N SER A 90 -0.93 -2.99 -14.05
CA SER A 90 -1.18 -3.02 -15.50
C SER A 90 -0.20 -3.93 -16.23
N GLU A 91 1.10 -3.85 -15.92
CA GLU A 91 2.15 -4.69 -16.51
C GLU A 91 1.96 -6.17 -16.18
N LEU A 92 1.37 -6.48 -15.03
CA LEU A 92 1.13 -7.85 -14.58
C LEU A 92 -0.28 -8.39 -14.95
N GLY A 93 -1.11 -7.58 -15.62
CA GLY A 93 -2.46 -8.00 -16.05
C GLY A 93 -3.46 -8.19 -14.89
N LEU A 94 -3.29 -7.45 -13.79
CA LEU A 94 -4.13 -7.53 -12.61
C LEU A 94 -5.35 -6.62 -12.73
N ASP A 95 -6.26 -6.98 -13.65
CA ASP A 95 -7.42 -6.16 -14.06
C ASP A 95 -8.27 -5.61 -12.90
N LYS A 96 -8.45 -6.42 -11.85
CA LYS A 96 -9.25 -6.03 -10.69
C LYS A 96 -8.57 -4.93 -9.87
N VAL A 97 -7.27 -5.07 -9.60
CA VAL A 97 -6.46 -4.05 -8.93
C VAL A 97 -6.41 -2.76 -9.76
N VAL A 98 -6.22 -2.87 -11.08
CA VAL A 98 -6.24 -1.72 -12.00
C VAL A 98 -7.55 -0.95 -11.89
N ARG A 99 -8.70 -1.64 -11.91
CA ARG A 99 -10.02 -1.00 -11.74
C ARG A 99 -10.15 -0.29 -10.40
N MET A 100 -9.76 -0.95 -9.31
CA MET A 100 -9.82 -0.35 -7.97
C MET A 100 -8.98 0.94 -7.85
N LEU A 101 -7.76 0.94 -8.42
CA LEU A 101 -6.88 2.11 -8.41
C LEU A 101 -7.45 3.26 -9.26
N LEU A 102 -8.00 2.96 -10.44
CA LEU A 102 -8.63 3.95 -11.32
C LEU A 102 -9.88 4.57 -10.69
N ASP A 103 -10.73 3.76 -10.06
CA ASP A 103 -11.96 4.23 -9.40
C ASP A 103 -11.64 5.23 -8.28
N LYS A 104 -10.59 4.98 -7.50
CA LYS A 104 -10.13 5.91 -6.45
C LYS A 104 -9.51 7.18 -7.04
N GLU A 105 -8.71 7.09 -8.11
CA GLU A 105 -8.11 8.26 -8.74
C GLU A 105 -9.18 9.19 -9.33
N VAL A 106 -10.23 8.63 -9.96
CA VAL A 106 -11.38 9.38 -10.47
C VAL A 106 -12.11 10.07 -9.32
N MET A 107 -12.37 9.36 -8.21
CA MET A 107 -13.05 9.93 -7.04
C MET A 107 -12.28 11.10 -6.41
N ILE A 108 -10.94 11.02 -6.34
CA ILE A 108 -10.09 12.10 -5.84
C ILE A 108 -10.21 13.36 -6.72
N LYS A 109 -10.26 13.20 -8.05
CA LYS A 109 -10.44 14.32 -8.98
C LYS A 109 -11.80 15.01 -8.82
N TRP A 110 -12.87 14.25 -8.59
CA TRP A 110 -14.21 14.82 -8.36
C TRP A 110 -14.33 15.58 -7.03
N ARG A 111 -13.66 15.13 -5.96
CA ARG A 111 -13.66 15.84 -4.66
C ARG A 111 -12.96 17.20 -4.68
N ARG A 112 -12.10 17.47 -5.66
CA ARG A 112 -11.41 18.77 -5.85
C ARG A 112 -12.22 19.80 -6.65
N CYS A 113 -13.37 19.43 -7.21
CA CYS A 113 -14.20 20.30 -8.05
C CYS A 113 -15.36 21.01 -7.31
N CYS A 114 -15.45 20.91 -5.99
CA CYS A 114 -16.40 21.66 -5.15
C CYS A 114 -15.62 22.42 -4.06
#